data_AF-A0AAE4I2I0-F1
#
_entry.id   AF-A0AAE4I2I0-F1
#
_cell.length_a   1.000
_cell.length_b   1.000
_cell.length_c   1.000
_cell.angle_alpha   90.00
_cell.angle_beta   90.00
_cell.angle_gamma   90.00
#
_symmetry.space_group_name_H-M   'P 1'
#
loop_
_entity.id
_entity.type
_entity.pdbx_description
1 polymer ?
#
loop_
_entity_poly.entity_id
_entity_poly.type
_entity_poly.pdbx_seq_one_letter_code
_entity_poly.pdbx_strand_id
1 'polypeptide(L)'
;MNCYLWELEALLEGLALKQVDEQEQLALFGFNLRYILNAKKPNLKKVFNKSKQEQRIKNAFKRTKANSKVPSSKVVDALNHFKNRK
;
A
#
# COMPACT_ATOMS: atom_id res chain seq x y z
N MET A 1 -18.30 -4.92 -24.46
CA MET A 1 -18.83 -4.07 -23.37
C MET A 1 -17.99 -2.81 -23.31
N ASN A 2 -18.63 -1.65 -23.18
CA ASN A 2 -17.94 -0.39 -22.91
C ASN A 2 -18.05 -0.13 -21.40
N CYS A 3 -16.93 0.00 -20.70
CA CYS A 3 -16.88 0.19 -19.25
C CYS A 3 -16.28 1.57 -18.99
N TYR A 4 -16.84 2.35 -18.07
CA TYR A 4 -16.21 3.60 -17.68
C TYR A 4 -14.91 3.32 -16.92
N LEU A 5 -13.91 4.19 -17.07
CA LEU A 5 -12.61 4.01 -16.42
C LEU A 5 -12.72 3.82 -14.90
N TRP A 6 -13.64 4.54 -14.26
CA TRP A 6 -13.86 4.41 -12.81
C TRP A 6 -14.45 3.05 -12.41
N GLU A 7 -15.28 2.44 -13.26
CA GLU A 7 -15.85 1.10 -13.04
C GLU A 7 -14.75 0.05 -13.13
N LEU A 8 -13.89 0.17 -14.14
CA LEU A 8 -12.74 -0.71 -14.30
C LEU A 8 -11.76 -0.59 -13.13
N GLU A 9 -11.44 0.62 -12.70
CA GLU A 9 -10.58 0.87 -11.54
C GLU A 9 -11.17 0.27 -10.26
N ALA A 10 -12.47 0.45 -10.01
CA ALA A 10 -13.15 -0.11 -8.85
C ALA A 10 -13.16 -1.67 -8.88
N LEU A 11 -13.36 -2.26 -10.05
CA LEU A 11 -13.28 -3.72 -10.22
C LEU A 11 -11.87 -4.25 -9.94
N LEU A 12 -10.84 -3.57 -10.45
CA LEU A 12 -9.44 -3.94 -10.22
C LEU A 12 -9.05 -3.76 -8.75
N GLU A 13 -9.50 -2.69 -8.10
CA GLU A 13 -9.29 -2.48 -6.66
C GLU A 13 -9.96 -3.60 -5.85
N GLY A 14 -11.21 -3.95 -6.16
CA GLY A 14 -11.92 -5.05 -5.51
C GLY A 14 -11.22 -6.40 -5.68
N LEU A 15 -10.73 -6.70 -6.88
CA LEU A 15 -9.95 -7.92 -7.14
C LEU A 15 -8.65 -7.95 -6.32
N ALA A 16 -7.94 -6.83 -6.22
CA ALA A 16 -6.72 -6.73 -5.43
C ALA A 16 -7.01 -6.92 -3.93
N LEU A 17 -8.10 -6.36 -3.41
CA LEU A 17 -8.52 -6.56 -2.02
C LEU A 17 -8.89 -8.02 -1.73
N LYS A 18 -9.61 -8.68 -2.66
CA LYS A 18 -9.91 -10.11 -2.54
C LYS A 18 -8.63 -10.97 -2.42
N GLN A 19 -7.60 -10.67 -3.21
CA GLN A 19 -6.32 -11.38 -3.11
C GLN A 19 -5.65 -11.21 -1.74
N VAL A 20 -5.80 -10.04 -1.10
CA VAL A 20 -5.30 -9.82 0.26
C VAL A 20 -6.03 -10.70 1.28
N ASP A 21 -7.35 -10.85 1.13
CA ASP A 21 -8.13 -11.76 1.98
C ASP A 21 -7.69 -13.23 1.80
N GLU A 22 -7.44 -13.66 0.57
CA GLU A 22 -6.93 -15.01 0.28
C GLU A 22 -5.54 -15.22 0.92
N GLN A 23 -4.66 -14.22 0.86
CA GLN A 23 -3.35 -14.27 1.52
C GLN A 23 -3.47 -14.31 3.05
N GLU A 24 -4.44 -13.61 3.64
CA GLU A 24 -4.72 -13.68 5.07
C GLU A 24 -5.12 -15.10 5.49
N GLN A 25 -6.02 -15.73 4.73
CA GLN A 25 -6.44 -17.11 4.99
C GLN A 25 -5.27 -18.09 4.92
N LEU A 26 -4.40 -17.95 3.91
CA LEU A 26 -3.19 -18.77 3.79
C LEU A 26 -2.22 -18.54 4.96
N ALA A 27 -2.05 -17.29 5.39
CA ALA A 27 -1.21 -16.96 6.54
C ALA A 27 -1.77 -17.56 7.84
N LEU A 28 -3.09 -17.51 8.05
CA LEU A 28 -3.76 -18.14 9.18
C LEU A 28 -3.64 -19.67 9.13
N PHE A 29 -3.82 -20.26 7.96
CA PHE A 29 -3.64 -21.70 7.77
C PHE A 29 -2.21 -22.14 8.10
N GLY A 30 -1.20 -21.45 7.57
CA GLY A 30 0.20 -21.72 7.88
C GLY A 30 0.53 -21.52 9.37
N PHE A 31 -0.11 -20.53 10.02
CA PHE A 31 0.01 -20.32 11.46
C PHE A 31 -0.57 -21.49 12.27
N ASN A 32 -1.71 -22.04 11.84
CA ASN A 32 -2.36 -23.19 12.48
C ASN A 32 -1.62 -24.50 12.23
N LEU A 33 -1.12 -24.73 11.01
CA LEU A 33 -0.30 -25.90 10.65
C LEU A 33 0.93 -26.04 11.56
N ARG A 34 1.43 -24.91 12.04
CA ARG A 34 2.58 -24.85 12.92
C ARG A 34 2.36 -25.47 14.30
N TYR A 35 1.10 -25.57 14.75
CA TYR A 35 0.74 -26.35 15.94
C TYR A 35 1.09 -27.83 15.74
N ILE A 36 0.83 -28.36 14.54
CA ILE A 36 1.17 -29.74 14.17
C ILE A 36 2.70 -29.91 14.08
N LEU A 37 3.41 -28.89 13.60
CA LEU A 37 4.87 -28.92 13.43
C LEU A 37 5.68 -28.56 14.69
N ASN A 38 5.03 -28.37 15.84
CA ASN A 38 5.64 -28.07 17.14
C ASN A 38 6.71 -26.94 17.13
N ALA A 39 6.47 -25.86 16.39
CA ALA A 39 7.42 -24.74 16.28
C ALA A 39 7.01 -23.50 17.12
N LYS A 40 7.96 -22.67 17.58
CA LYS A 40 7.77 -21.49 18.47
C LYS A 40 6.97 -20.30 17.91
N LYS A 41 5.74 -20.01 18.38
CA LYS A 41 4.81 -19.01 17.77
C LYS A 41 5.46 -17.65 17.42
N PRO A 42 5.54 -17.25 16.13
CA PRO A 42 5.87 -15.87 15.76
C PRO A 42 4.66 -14.96 16.00
N ASN A 43 4.88 -13.65 16.02
CA ASN A 43 3.78 -12.69 16.05
C ASN A 43 3.09 -12.67 14.68
N LEU A 44 1.78 -12.95 14.62
CA LEU A 44 1.01 -12.98 13.36
C LEU A 44 1.13 -11.67 12.57
N LYS A 45 1.17 -10.51 13.26
CA LYS A 45 1.38 -9.20 12.63
C LYS A 45 2.72 -9.07 11.89
N LYS A 46 3.72 -9.89 12.24
CA LYS A 46 5.00 -9.97 11.52
C LYS A 46 4.94 -10.89 10.30
N VAL A 47 4.03 -11.86 10.29
CA VAL A 47 3.82 -12.79 9.17
C VAL A 47 2.95 -12.13 8.11
N PHE A 48 1.84 -11.51 8.52
CA PHE A 48 0.92 -10.85 7.63
C PHE A 48 0.30 -9.61 8.29
N ASN A 49 0.27 -8.50 7.56
CA ASN A 49 -0.36 -7.26 8.02
C ASN A 49 -1.35 -6.79 6.96
N LYS A 50 -2.60 -7.24 7.10
CA LYS A 50 -3.71 -6.94 6.21
C LYS A 50 -3.92 -5.44 6.03
N SER A 51 -4.05 -4.70 7.14
CA SER A 51 -4.28 -3.25 7.11
C SER A 51 -3.22 -2.50 6.30
N LYS A 52 -1.94 -2.87 6.43
CA LYS A 52 -0.87 -2.26 5.64
C LYS A 52 -1.00 -2.58 4.14
N GLN A 53 -1.37 -3.80 3.78
CA GLN A 53 -1.56 -4.17 2.38
C GLN A 53 -2.80 -3.49 1.77
N GLU A 54 -3.93 -3.47 2.47
CA GLU A 54 -5.14 -2.76 2.06
C GLU A 54 -4.87 -1.27 1.84
N GLN A 55 -4.14 -0.62 2.76
CA GLN A 55 -3.77 0.78 2.57
C GLN A 55 -2.89 0.99 1.35
N ARG A 56 -1.96 0.09 1.05
CA ARG A 56 -1.14 0.18 -0.17
C ARG A 56 -1.99 0.08 -1.43
N ILE A 57 -2.96 -0.83 -1.46
CA ILE A 57 -3.90 -0.98 -2.57
C ILE A 57 -4.75 0.28 -2.71
N LYS A 58 -5.41 0.71 -1.63
CA LYS A 58 -6.22 1.94 -1.62
C LYS A 58 -5.43 3.16 -2.08
N ASN A 59 -4.16 3.28 -1.67
CA ASN A 59 -3.30 4.38 -2.10
C ASN A 59 -2.91 4.30 -3.58
N ALA A 60 -2.78 3.10 -4.15
CA ALA A 60 -2.47 2.91 -5.57
C ALA A 60 -3.65 3.28 -6.48
N PHE A 61 -4.89 3.00 -6.03
CA PHE A 61 -6.11 3.34 -6.76
C PHE A 61 -6.70 4.71 -6.39
N LYS A 62 -6.16 5.37 -5.34
CA LYS A 62 -6.54 6.73 -5.00
C LYS A 62 -6.19 7.63 -6.17
N ARG A 63 -7.21 8.16 -6.85
CA ARG A 63 -7.05 9.26 -7.83
C ARG A 63 -6.52 10.49 -7.11
N THR A 64 -5.21 10.56 -6.91
CA THR A 64 -4.55 11.79 -6.52
C THR A 64 -4.74 12.75 -7.69
N LYS A 65 -5.65 13.72 -7.54
CA LYS A 65 -5.55 14.98 -8.27
C LYS A 65 -4.12 15.46 -8.03
N ALA A 66 -3.23 15.26 -8.99
CA ALA A 66 -1.82 15.59 -8.87
C ALA A 66 -1.68 17.12 -8.81
N ASN A 67 -1.96 17.68 -7.63
CA ASN A 67 -1.36 18.91 -7.18
C ASN A 67 -0.15 18.53 -6.33
N SER A 68 0.86 17.93 -6.95
CA SER A 68 2.21 17.98 -6.38
C SER A 68 2.74 19.40 -6.55
N LYS A 69 2.12 20.34 -5.82
CA LYS A 69 2.77 21.62 -5.50
C LYS A 69 3.92 21.24 -4.57
N VAL A 70 5.09 20.97 -5.13
CA VAL A 70 6.33 21.22 -4.38
C VAL A 70 6.16 22.65 -3.87
N PRO A 71 6.14 22.90 -2.54
CA PRO A 71 6.00 24.25 -2.04
C PRO A 71 7.18 25.03 -2.60
N SER A 72 6.91 25.98 -3.51
CA SER A 72 7.97 26.68 -4.25
C SER A 72 8.95 27.38 -3.30
N SER A 73 8.54 27.66 -2.07
CA SER A 73 9.38 28.14 -0.99
C SER A 73 10.63 27.28 -0.79
N LYS A 74 10.52 25.96 -0.73
CA LYS A 74 11.69 25.08 -0.52
C LYS A 74 12.68 25.10 -1.69
N VAL A 75 12.17 25.30 -2.90
CA VAL A 75 12.99 25.43 -4.11
C VAL A 75 13.69 26.80 -4.13
N VAL A 76 12.98 27.86 -3.73
CA VAL A 76 13.53 29.22 -3.61
C VAL A 76 14.58 29.29 -2.49
N ASP A 77 14.34 28.64 -1.35
CA ASP A 77 15.29 28.59 -0.23
C ASP A 77 16.59 27.86 -0.63
N ALA A 78 16.48 26.76 -1.37
CA ALA A 78 17.65 26.06 -1.90
C ALA A 78 18.45 26.93 -2.88
N LEU A 79 17.77 27.61 -3.82
CA LEU A 79 18.43 28.51 -4.77
C LEU A 79 19.14 29.68 -4.08
N ASN A 80 18.53 30.25 -3.03
CA ASN A 80 19.13 31.33 -2.24
C ASN A 80 20.37 30.88 -1.46
N HIS A 81 20.35 29.67 -0.89
CA HIS A 81 21.50 29.10 -0.19
C HIS A 81 22.72 28.94 -1.12
N PHE A 82 22.52 28.57 -2.39
CA PHE A 82 23.62 28.47 -3.36
C PHE A 82 24.05 29.83 -3.94
N LYS A 83 23.14 30.79 -4.04
CA LYS A 83 23.45 32.16 -4.51
C LYS A 83 24.37 32.93 -3.54
N ASN A 84 24.29 32.62 -2.24
CA ASN A 84 25.06 33.29 -1.19
C ASN A 84 26.43 32.64 -0.90
N ARG A 85 26.82 31.58 -1.62
CA ARG A 85 28.20 31.07 -1.58
C ARG A 85 29.04 31.81 -2.63
N LYS A 86 29.67 32.90 -2.23
CA LYS A 86 30.86 33.47 -2.86
C LYS A 86 32.06 33.20 -1.96
#